data_AF-A0A2E9RBS8-F1
#
_entry.id   AF-A0A2E9RBS8-F1
#
_cell.length_a   1.000
_cell.length_b   1.000
_cell.length_c   1.000
_cell.angle_alpha   90.00
_cell.angle_beta   90.00
_cell.angle_gamma   90.00
#
_symmetry.space_group_name_H-M   'P 1'
#
loop_
_entity.id
_entity.type
_entity.pdbx_description
1 polymer ?
#
loop_
_entity_poly.entity_id
_entity_poly.type
_entity_poly.pdbx_seq_one_letter_code
_entity_poly.pdbx_strand_id
1 'polypeptide(L)'
;TGGTVAAARAGERGATLAMHSVWGFSGGFLGPLVVGVVLDLAGGRQSIQGWGLAFVAMAAGSALALVGLRALLSRLPRTAR
;
A
#
# COMPACT_ATOMS: atom_id res chain seq x y z
N THR A 1 -11.30 4.42 -8.25
CA THR A 1 -10.69 5.48 -9.09
C THR A 1 -11.64 6.65 -9.33
N GLY A 2 -12.91 6.46 -9.72
CA GLY A 2 -13.83 7.59 -10.00
C GLY A 2 -14.03 8.60 -8.87
N GLY A 3 -14.19 8.13 -7.62
CA GLY A 3 -14.40 9.01 -6.45
C GLY A 3 -13.19 9.88 -6.09
N THR A 4 -11.97 9.36 -6.21
CA THR A 4 -10.74 10.13 -5.91
C THR A 4 -10.49 11.23 -6.94
N VAL A 5 -10.88 11.00 -8.19
CA VAL A 5 -10.75 11.97 -9.28
C VAL A 5 -11.85 13.02 -9.26
N ALA A 6 -13.07 12.62 -8.89
CA ALA A 6 -14.20 13.53 -8.74
C ALA A 6 -13.98 14.56 -7.61
N ALA A 7 -13.28 14.17 -6.54
CA ALA A 7 -12.92 15.05 -5.43
C ALA A 7 -11.73 15.98 -5.73
N ALA A 8 -11.00 15.78 -6.84
CA ALA A 8 -9.87 16.61 -7.22
C ALA A 8 -10.31 17.97 -7.78
N ARG A 9 -9.49 19.01 -7.57
CA ARG A 9 -9.70 20.36 -8.11
C ARG A 9 -9.86 20.31 -9.64
N ALA A 10 -10.70 21.20 -10.19
CA ALA A 10 -10.86 21.35 -11.62
C ALA A 10 -9.50 21.73 -12.26
N GLY A 11 -9.03 20.91 -13.21
CA GLY A 11 -7.69 21.03 -13.81
C GLY A 11 -6.63 20.05 -13.28
N GLU A 12 -6.81 19.51 -12.07
CA GLU A 12 -5.82 18.63 -11.42
C GLU A 12 -6.18 17.13 -11.47
N ARG A 13 -7.36 16.81 -12.02
CA ARG A 13 -7.90 15.44 -12.11
C ARG A 13 -6.94 14.45 -12.77
N GLY A 14 -6.23 14.89 -13.81
CA GLY A 14 -5.21 14.08 -14.50
C GLY A 14 -4.00 13.78 -13.62
N ALA A 15 -3.52 14.77 -12.87
CA ALA A 15 -2.42 14.60 -11.92
C ALA A 15 -2.83 13.68 -10.75
N THR A 16 -4.06 13.82 -10.23
CA THR A 16 -4.58 12.92 -9.20
C THR A 16 -4.69 11.48 -9.71
N LEU A 17 -5.16 11.26 -10.94
CA LEU A 17 -5.15 9.95 -11.58
C LEU A 17 -3.74 9.38 -11.72
N ALA A 18 -2.79 10.20 -12.18
CA ALA A 18 -1.41 9.78 -12.34
C ALA A 18 -0.81 9.32 -11.00
N MET A 19 -0.99 10.11 -9.93
CA MET A 19 -0.53 9.73 -8.60
C MET A 19 -1.20 8.45 -8.07
N HIS A 20 -2.51 8.29 -8.30
CA HIS A 20 -3.21 7.07 -7.92
C HIS A 20 -2.62 5.83 -8.60
N SER A 21 -2.36 5.93 -9.91
CA SER A 21 -1.74 4.85 -10.68
C SER A 21 -0.32 4.58 -10.24
N VAL A 22 0.51 5.60 -10.01
CA VAL A 22 1.90 5.43 -9.54
C VAL A 22 1.93 4.64 -8.24
N TRP A 23 1.14 5.04 -7.24
CA TRP A 23 1.08 4.32 -5.97
C TRP A 23 0.55 2.89 -6.14
N GLY A 24 -0.47 2.69 -6.99
CA GLY A 24 -1.00 1.37 -7.28
C GLY A 24 0.03 0.44 -7.95
N PHE A 25 0.72 0.92 -8.99
CA PHE A 25 1.74 0.15 -9.69
C PHE A 25 2.97 -0.11 -8.84
N SER A 26 3.43 0.88 -8.07
CA SER A 26 4.55 0.69 -7.13
C SER A 26 4.23 -0.40 -6.11
N GLY A 27 3.01 -0.42 -5.56
CA GLY A 27 2.57 -1.49 -4.66
C GLY A 27 2.53 -2.86 -5.35
N GLY A 28 1.98 -2.92 -6.57
CA GLY A 28 1.92 -4.15 -7.36
C GLY A 28 3.28 -4.71 -7.78
N PHE A 29 4.29 -3.85 -7.95
CA PHE A 29 5.67 -4.26 -8.23
C PHE A 29 6.41 -4.70 -6.97
N LEU A 30 6.33 -3.90 -5.90
CA LEU A 30 7.10 -4.14 -4.67
C LEU A 30 6.55 -5.33 -3.85
N GLY A 31 5.24 -5.56 -3.87
CA GLY A 31 4.61 -6.65 -3.10
C GLY A 31 5.19 -8.03 -3.41
N PRO A 32 5.16 -8.50 -4.67
CA PRO A 32 5.76 -9.77 -5.07
C PRO A 32 7.26 -9.85 -4.79
N LEU A 33 8.00 -8.74 -4.96
CA LEU A 33 9.43 -8.67 -4.63
C LEU A 33 9.69 -8.94 -3.15
N VAL A 34 8.95 -8.29 -2.26
CA VAL A 34 9.07 -8.51 -0.82
C VAL A 34 8.74 -9.95 -0.45
N VAL A 35 7.67 -10.52 -1.02
CA VAL A 35 7.30 -11.93 -0.80
C VAL A 35 8.40 -12.87 -1.27
N GLY A 36 8.98 -12.62 -2.45
CA GLY A 36 10.11 -13.40 -2.98
C GLY A 36 11.32 -13.37 -2.05
N VAL A 37 11.72 -12.18 -1.59
CA VAL A 37 12.83 -12.01 -0.64
C VAL A 37 12.56 -12.76 0.67
N VAL A 38 11.35 -12.66 1.23
CA VAL A 38 10.98 -13.36 2.47
C VAL A 38 11.05 -14.89 2.27
N LEU A 39 10.55 -15.39 1.14
CA LEU A 39 10.61 -16.81 0.82
C LEU A 39 12.06 -17.28 0.66
N ASP A 40 12.90 -16.53 -0.04
CA ASP A 40 14.30 -16.90 -0.27
C ASP A 40 15.09 -16.94 1.05
N LEU A 41 14.80 -16.04 2.00
CA LEU A 41 15.41 -16.05 3.33
C LEU A 41 14.88 -17.17 4.24
N ALA A 42 13.63 -17.62 4.04
CA ALA A 42 12.94 -18.55 4.93
C ALA A 42 12.95 -20.03 4.45
N GLY A 43 13.88 -20.38 3.57
CA GLY A 43 14.07 -21.76 3.08
C GLY A 43 13.45 -22.04 1.70
N GLY A 44 13.09 -21.00 0.96
CA GLY A 44 12.66 -21.07 -0.43
C GLY A 44 11.19 -21.48 -0.61
N ARG A 45 10.79 -21.65 -1.87
CA ARG A 45 9.38 -21.83 -2.28
C ARG A 45 8.71 -23.12 -1.77
N GLN A 46 9.49 -24.10 -1.30
CA GLN A 46 8.97 -25.37 -0.77
C GLN A 46 8.75 -25.34 0.75
N SER A 47 9.19 -24.27 1.44
CA SER A 47 9.10 -24.15 2.89
C SER A 47 7.71 -23.67 3.32
N ILE A 48 6.98 -24.50 4.08
CA ILE A 48 5.69 -24.11 4.69
C ILE A 48 5.85 -22.92 5.65
N GLN A 49 6.96 -22.90 6.40
CA GLN A 49 7.30 -21.80 7.31
C GLN A 49 7.60 -20.51 6.52
N GLY A 50 8.26 -20.63 5.37
CA GLY A 50 8.53 -19.50 4.49
C GLY A 50 7.27 -18.86 3.94
N TRP A 51 6.28 -19.67 3.53
CA TRP A 51 4.97 -19.14 3.14
C TRP A 51 4.24 -18.48 4.30
N GLY A 52 4.31 -19.06 5.51
CA GLY A 52 3.79 -18.43 6.73
C GLY A 52 4.38 -17.04 6.96
N LEU A 53 5.70 -16.90 6.88
CA LEU A 53 6.39 -15.61 7.00
C LEU A 53 6.04 -14.64 5.87
N ALA A 54 5.86 -15.12 4.64
CA ALA A 54 5.43 -14.29 3.51
C ALA A 54 4.02 -13.70 3.75
N PHE A 55 3.08 -14.49 4.27
CA PHE A 55 1.76 -13.98 4.66
C PHE A 55 1.83 -12.98 5.81
N VAL A 56 2.69 -13.21 6.81
CA VAL A 56 2.94 -12.24 7.88
C VAL A 56 3.50 -10.94 7.32
N ALA A 57 4.44 -10.99 6.36
CA ALA A 57 4.99 -9.81 5.72
C ALA A 57 3.91 -9.02 4.94
N MET A 58 3.02 -9.70 4.21
CA MET A 58 1.88 -9.06 3.56
C MET A 58 0.91 -8.40 4.56
N ALA A 59 0.63 -9.07 5.68
CA ALA A 59 -0.20 -8.52 6.74
C ALA A 59 0.46 -7.28 7.38
N ALA A 60 1.76 -7.33 7.63
CA ALA A 60 2.53 -6.21 8.16
C ALA A 60 2.50 -5.00 7.22
N GLY A 61 2.66 -5.20 5.90
CA GLY A 61 2.53 -4.13 4.91
C GLY A 61 1.15 -3.48 4.93
N SER A 62 0.08 -4.27 5.05
CA SER A 62 -1.29 -3.77 5.18
C SER A 62 -1.51 -2.99 6.49
N ALA A 63 -0.95 -3.47 7.60
CA ALA A 63 -1.00 -2.80 8.89
C ALA A 63 -0.26 -1.45 8.86
N LEU A 64 0.92 -1.39 8.21
CA LEU A 64 1.67 -0.15 8.02
C LEU A 64 0.86 0.88 7.21
N ALA A 65 0.18 0.45 6.14
CA ALA A 65 -0.71 1.32 5.36
C ALA A 65 -1.85 1.88 6.22
N LEU A 66 -2.47 1.05 7.07
CA LEU A 66 -3.52 1.48 8.00
C LEU A 66 -2.99 2.47 9.05
N VAL A 67 -1.82 2.21 9.62
CA VAL A 67 -1.17 3.12 10.59
C VAL A 67 -0.83 4.45 9.92
N GLY A 68 -0.29 4.42 8.70
CA GLY A 68 -0.01 5.62 7.90
C GLY A 68 -1.26 6.44 7.64
N LEU A 69 -2.37 5.80 7.24
CA LEU A 69 -3.65 6.46 7.06
C LEU A 69 -4.17 7.06 8.37
N ARG A 70 -4.10 6.32 9.48
CA ARG A 70 -4.50 6.83 10.81
C ARG A 70 -3.67 8.01 11.26
N ALA A 71 -2.36 7.97 11.06
CA ALA A 71 -1.45 9.06 11.37
C ALA A 71 -1.69 10.29 10.50
N LEU A 72 -2.07 10.10 9.22
CA LEU A 72 -2.47 11.19 8.34
C LEU A 72 -3.77 11.83 8.85
N LEU A 73 -4.78 11.02 9.17
CA LEU A 73 -6.06 11.51 9.68
C LEU A 73 -5.93 12.20 11.04
N SER A 74 -5.04 11.75 11.92
CA SER A 74 -4.80 12.39 13.21
C SER A 74 -4.09 13.74 13.11
N ARG A 75 -3.39 14.01 11.99
CA ARG A 75 -2.75 15.30 11.69
C ARG A 75 -3.69 16.33 11.09
N LEU A 76 -4.89 15.94 10.65
CA LEU A 76 -5.87 16.89 10.11
C LEU A 76 -6.51 17.69 11.27
N PRO A 77 -6.46 19.03 11.25
CA PRO A 77 -7.05 19.85 12.29
C PRO A 77 -8.57 19.67 12.33
N ARG A 78 -9.11 19.48 13.55
CA ARG A 78 -10.53 19.19 13.83
C ARG A 78 -11.51 20.34 13.51
N THR A 79 -11.10 21.38 12.78
CA THR A 79 -11.85 22.64 12.62
C THR A 79 -12.92 22.65 11.52
N ALA A 80 -13.21 21.53 10.86
CA ALA A 80 -14.26 21.45 9.83
C ALA A 80 -15.14 20.21 9.97
N ARG A 81 -15.64 19.97 11.19
CA ARG A 81 -16.67 18.95 11.45
C ARG A 81 -18.00 19.60 11.75
#